data_AF-A0A5B7SZ00-F1
#
_entry.id   AF-A0A5B7SZ00-F1
#
_cell.length_a   1.000
_cell.length_b   1.000
_cell.length_c   1.000
_cell.angle_alpha   90.00
_cell.angle_beta   90.00
_cell.angle_gamma   90.00
#
_symmetry.space_group_name_H-M   'P 1'
#
loop_
_entity.id
_entity.type
_entity.pdbx_description
1 polymer ?
#
loop_
_entity_poly.entity_id
_entity_poly.type
_entity_poly.pdbx_seq_one_letter_code
_entity_poly.pdbx_strand_id
1 'polypeptide(L)' 'MDQKRPLGYCLIVDLDSIIACYQAGIRTPWEMSDFFEVSESYMWKAIDTYRIKRGIDFTYKGYKFNLNNGLSMSKI' A
#
# COMPACT_ATOMS: atom_id res chain seq x y z
N MET A 1 11.56 -27.46 13.28
CA MET A 1 11.17 -26.52 12.21
C MET A 1 9.86 -25.91 12.64
N ASP A 2 9.90 -24.74 13.27
CA ASP A 2 8.72 -24.09 13.84
C ASP A 2 7.76 -23.61 12.75
N GLN A 3 6.56 -24.19 12.78
CA GLN A 3 5.45 -23.86 11.91
C GLN A 3 4.80 -22.55 12.39
N LYS A 4 5.29 -21.41 11.90
CA LYS A 4 4.63 -20.11 12.11
C LYS A 4 3.90 -19.71 10.83
N ARG A 5 2.63 -20.12 10.72
CA ARG A 5 1.69 -19.61 9.71
C ARG A 5 1.09 -18.30 10.25
N PRO A 6 1.34 -17.12 9.66
CA PRO A 6 0.41 -16.02 9.83
C PRO A 6 -0.76 -16.30 8.90
N LEU A 7 -1.94 -16.55 9.46
CA LEU A 7 -3.23 -16.46 8.77
C LEU A 7 -3.54 -14.99 8.46
N GLY A 8 -2.70 -14.37 7.65
CA GLY A 8 -2.92 -13.05 7.06
C GLY A 8 -2.55 -13.20 5.61
N TYR A 9 -3.43 -12.77 4.71
CA TYR A 9 -3.06 -12.50 3.33
C TYR A 9 -1.72 -11.75 3.36
N CYS A 10 -0.62 -12.40 2.97
CA CYS A 10 0.61 -11.71 2.60
C CYS A 10 0.20 -10.86 1.41
N LEU A 11 -0.30 -9.65 1.69
CA LEU A 11 -0.47 -8.65 0.67
C LEU A 11 0.95 -8.45 0.15
N ILE A 12 1.19 -8.86 -1.09
CA ILE A 12 2.39 -8.51 -1.85
C ILE A 12 2.65 -6.99 -1.75
N VAL A 13 1.57 -6.24 -1.57
CA VAL A 13 1.53 -4.80 -1.38
C VAL A 13 1.35 -4.45 0.11
N ASP A 14 2.46 -4.21 0.82
CA ASP A 14 2.44 -3.61 2.16
C ASP A 14 2.72 -2.08 2.14
N LEU A 15 2.46 -1.39 3.27
CA LEU A 15 2.68 0.06 3.35
C LEU A 15 4.15 0.46 3.19
N ASP A 16 5.08 -0.41 3.59
CA ASP A 16 6.51 -0.18 3.42
C ASP A 16 6.90 -0.21 1.95
N SER A 17 6.34 -1.16 1.20
CA SER A 17 6.55 -1.30 -0.23
C SER A 17 5.88 -0.16 -1.01
N ILE A 18 4.72 0.32 -0.56
CA ILE A 18 4.10 1.54 -1.12
C ILE A 18 4.99 2.77 -0.89
N ILE A 19 5.62 2.88 0.29
CA ILE A 19 6.60 3.95 0.55
C ILE A 19 7.80 3.82 -0.39
N ALA A 20 8.33 2.61 -0.57
CA ALA A 20 9.45 2.37 -1.48
C ALA A 20 9.10 2.77 -2.93
N CYS A 21 7.91 2.44 -3.41
CA CYS A 21 7.41 2.88 -4.72
C CYS A 21 7.43 4.41 -4.84
N TYR A 22 6.90 5.11 -3.84
CA TYR A 22 6.88 6.57 -3.84
C TYR A 22 8.28 7.19 -3.85
N GLN A 23 9.22 6.61 -3.09
CA GLN A 23 10.62 7.04 -3.08
C GLN A 23 11.30 6.80 -4.44
N ALA A 24 10.91 5.74 -5.15
CA ALA A 24 11.36 5.44 -6.51
C ALA A 24 10.66 6.30 -7.59
N GLY A 25 9.74 7.18 -7.22
CA GLY A 25 9.00 8.03 -8.16
C GLY A 25 7.75 7.39 -8.76
N ILE A 26 7.39 6.18 -8.33
CA ILE A 26 6.16 5.47 -8.71
C ILE A 26 5.01 6.07 -7.89
N ARG A 27 4.04 6.73 -8.54
CA ARG A 27 3.04 7.55 -7.84
C ARG A 27 1.62 7.02 -7.97
N THR A 28 1.32 6.29 -9.04
CA THR A 28 -0.04 5.85 -9.32
C THR A 28 -0.26 4.39 -8.95
N PRO A 29 -1.49 4.00 -8.55
CA PRO A 29 -1.82 2.58 -8.35
C PRO A 29 -1.58 1.70 -9.58
N TRP A 30 -1.69 2.27 -10.78
CA TRP A 30 -1.39 1.57 -12.03
C TRP A 30 0.10 1.22 -12.12
N GLU A 31 1.01 2.21 -11.96
CA GLU A 31 2.46 1.95 -11.96
C GLU A 31 2.87 1.01 -10.83
N MET A 32 2.22 1.12 -9.66
CA MET A 32 2.46 0.19 -8.56
C MET A 32 2.01 -1.23 -8.91
N SER A 33 0.89 -1.40 -9.63
CA SER A 33 0.43 -2.73 -10.03
C SER A 33 1.39 -3.42 -10.99
N ASP A 34 2.00 -2.66 -11.92
CA ASP A 34 3.07 -3.13 -12.80
C ASP A 34 4.33 -3.51 -11.99
N PHE A 35 4.75 -2.64 -11.06
CA PHE A 35 5.91 -2.88 -10.20
C PHE A 35 5.76 -4.12 -9.31
N PHE A 36 4.56 -4.36 -8.78
CA PHE A 36 4.26 -5.51 -7.92
C PHE A 36 3.89 -6.78 -8.69
N GLU A 37 3.80 -6.70 -10.03
CA GLU A 37 3.32 -7.78 -10.90
C GLU A 37 1.94 -8.32 -10.47
N VAL A 38 1.04 -7.42 -10.09
CA VAL A 38 -0.34 -7.73 -9.68
C VAL A 38 -1.36 -7.05 -10.59
N SER A 39 -2.60 -7.54 -10.59
CA SER A 39 -3.66 -6.81 -11.27
C SER A 39 -3.96 -5.48 -10.60
N GLU A 40 -4.35 -4.46 -11.38
CA GLU A 40 -4.84 -3.19 -10.85
C GLU A 40 -5.97 -3.37 -9.83
N SER A 41 -6.87 -4.32 -10.09
CA SER A 41 -7.98 -4.64 -9.17
C SER A 41 -7.50 -5.19 -7.82
N TYR A 42 -6.38 -5.91 -7.80
CA TYR A 42 -5.74 -6.34 -6.56
C TYR A 42 -5.12 -5.15 -5.83
N MET A 43 -4.42 -4.27 -6.55
CA MET A 43 -3.82 -3.06 -5.99
C MET A 43 -4.88 -2.16 -5.33
N TRP A 44 -6.02 -1.95 -6.00
CA TRP A 44 -7.15 -1.19 -5.43
C TRP A 44 -7.76 -1.85 -4.19
N LYS A 45 -7.88 -3.18 -4.16
CA LYS A 45 -8.33 -3.92 -2.96
C LYS A 45 -7.35 -3.77 -1.79
N ALA A 46 -6.04 -3.76 -2.07
CA ALA A 46 -5.03 -3.53 -1.04
C ALA A 46 -5.16 -2.12 -0.44
N ILE A 47 -5.29 -1.10 -1.29
CA ILE A 47 -5.51 0.29 -0.86
C ILE A 47 -6.80 0.42 -0.03
N ASP A 48 -7.90 -0.19 -0.47
CA ASP A 48 -9.17 -0.13 0.24
C ASP A 48 -9.12 -0.86 1.60
N THR A 49 -8.37 -1.96 1.68
CA THR A 49 -8.10 -2.63 2.95
C THR A 49 -7.40 -1.69 3.95
N TYR A 50 -6.45 -0.87 3.50
CA TYR A 50 -5.81 0.13 4.36
C TYR A 50 -6.74 1.27 4.71
N ARG A 51 -7.58 1.72 3.76
CA ARG A 51 -8.62 2.73 4.01
C ARG A 51 -9.56 2.29 5.13
N ILE A 52 -10.02 1.04 5.11
CA ILE A 52 -10.90 0.46 6.16
C ILE A 52 -10.16 0.36 7.50
N LYS A 53 -8.91 -0.10 7.50
CA LYS A 53 -8.14 -0.35 8.74
C LYS A 53 -7.62 0.91 9.42
N ARG A 54 -7.32 1.96 8.66
CA ARG A 54 -6.58 3.15 9.14
C ARG A 54 -7.30 4.48 8.89
N GLY A 55 -8.40 4.46 8.14
CA GLY A 55 -9.07 5.67 7.67
C GLY A 55 -8.50 6.20 6.36
N ILE A 56 -9.09 7.31 5.90
CA ILE A 56 -8.72 7.96 4.63
C ILE A 56 -7.49 8.87 4.75
N ASP A 57 -7.13 9.31 5.95
CA ASP A 57 -5.96 10.15 6.21
C ASP A 57 -5.28 9.61 7.47
N PHE A 58 -4.03 9.16 7.33
CA PHE A 58 -3.26 8.61 8.44
C PHE A 58 -1.75 8.79 8.23
N THR A 59 -1.00 8.70 9.32
CA THR A 59 0.46 8.74 9.30
C THR A 59 1.05 7.35 9.51
N TYR A 60 2.13 7.06 8.79
CA TYR A 60 2.88 5.82 8.91
C TYR A 60 4.36 6.06 8.57
N LYS A 61 5.26 5.75 9.51
CA LYS A 61 6.73 5.89 9.36
C LYS A 61 7.21 7.23 8.78
N GLY A 62 6.65 8.34 9.22
CA GLY A 62 7.03 9.68 8.76
C GLY A 62 6.44 10.07 7.40
N TYR A 63 5.49 9.29 6.88
CA TYR A 63 4.71 9.63 5.70
C TYR A 63 3.25 9.84 6.06
N LYS A 64 2.64 10.82 5.43
CA LYS A 64 1.20 11.06 5.49
C LYS A 64 0.54 10.44 4.26
N PHE A 65 -0.34 9.48 4.49
CA PHE A 65 -1.15 8.84 3.46
C PHE A 65 -2.49 9.56 3.36
N ASN A 66 -2.93 9.84 2.13
CA ASN A 66 -4.29 10.28 1.85
C ASN A 66 -4.91 9.40 0.77
N LEU A 67 -5.95 8.67 1.18
CA LEU A 67 -6.69 7.67 0.41
C LEU A 67 -8.09 8.14 -0.01
N ASN A 68 -8.39 9.44 0.05
CA ASN A 68 -9.73 9.97 -0.23
C ASN A 68 -10.10 9.87 -1.73
N ASN A 69 -9.17 10.28 -2.60
CA ASN A 69 -9.36 10.32 -4.07
C ASN A 69 -8.34 9.43 -4.81
N GLY A 70 -7.97 8.29 -4.24
CA GLY A 70 -6.95 7.40 -4.79
C GLY A 70 -5.87 7.08 -3.76
N LEU A 71 -4.60 7.11 -4.16
CA LEU A 71 -3.45 7.00 -3.29
C LEU A 71 -2.56 8.24 -3.49
N SER A 72 -2.40 9.03 -2.44
CA SER A 72 -1.48 10.16 -2.41
C SER A 72 -0.68 10.15 -1.12
N MET A 73 0.56 10.65 -1.19
CA MET A 73 1.47 10.62 -0.06
C MET A 73 2.38 11.85 -0.01
N SER A 74 2.69 12.30 1.20
CA SER A 74 3.72 13.31 1.47
C SER A 74 4.62 12.88 2.61
N LYS A 75 5.89 13.31 2.57
CA LYS A 75 6.82 13.14 3.69
C LYS A 75 6.52 14.23 4.74
N ILE A 76 6.56 13.85 6.01
CA ILE A 76 6.43 14.74 7.17
C ILE A 76 7.82 15.22 7.59
#